data_AF-A0A972L945-F1
#
_entry.id   AF-A0A972L945-F1
#
_cell.length_a   1.000
_cell.length_b   1.000
_cell.length_c   1.000
_cell.angle_alpha   90.00
_cell.angle_beta   90.00
_cell.angle_gamma   90.00
#
_symmetry.space_group_name_H-M   'P 1'
#
loop_
_entity.id
_entity.type
_entity.pdbx_description
1 polymer ?
#
loop_
_entity_poly.entity_id
_entity_poly.type
_entity_poly.pdbx_seq_one_letter_code
_entity_poly.pdbx_strand_id
1 'polypeptide(L)'
;MEPVQGRLHFDDFVHDGADREGIAFRIRIDECRGAVDKGAYQVVEAPFAPGERVSFSGTVRFMAPSTENAEKVKGQCETGLRWIPSLGAERTVGFGRLDGVKIELTTRKIEDQKTTPPSDFSFPLIIRPKSPFCLADRKVGNNLFESKTEIPGAALAGALARTWADLLGKDSCFITNDFDATRPELCRNFTKIRFLHAFPAPEGSAKRPVRPPLSLVKYKENEKIHLADMARKEEAACPEGPPVAPKFDVDWKERGDVDEYFGWMTPGTELRVRTAIEKKRRKAADEQLFAYEMVRPDGCCWIGGVDLSRVGDSDRSKVAEQLAGLFAVGLRGMGKTKVAVDVEVPKKQESITSYFPSKAEAENGLWIVTLQTPAILFDPEKLDETSGEAELRKAYEEIWEELSDRTLQLSHFYARQSLAGGFYLWKRFQDGKPYNPYLLTEAGSVFVLKAKTGKEADGKRMIEKWLKEGLPLPAWAIKKYARNGQKGDHWTNCPYIPENGYGEIAVNLPVHDGKLIDLAKKGGAS
;
A
#
# COMPACT_ATOMS: atom_id res chain seq x y z
N MET A 1 -28.92 -7.16 -5.96
CA MET A 1 -28.50 -8.07 -4.87
C MET A 1 -26.98 -8.06 -4.89
N GLU A 2 -26.34 -7.41 -3.91
CA GLU A 2 -24.88 -7.36 -3.84
C GLU A 2 -24.34 -8.79 -3.54
N PRO A 3 -23.23 -9.20 -4.15
CA PRO A 3 -22.64 -10.50 -3.87
C PRO A 3 -22.20 -10.57 -2.40
N VAL A 4 -22.72 -11.53 -1.65
CA VAL A 4 -22.30 -11.81 -0.28
C VAL A 4 -20.84 -12.27 -0.32
N GLN A 5 -19.97 -11.62 0.44
CA GLN A 5 -18.55 -12.00 0.50
C GLN A 5 -18.39 -13.41 1.08
N GLY A 6 -17.51 -14.19 0.45
CA GLY A 6 -17.18 -15.53 0.94
C GLY A 6 -16.41 -15.47 2.25
N ARG A 7 -16.76 -16.34 3.21
CA ARG A 7 -16.10 -16.46 4.52
C ARG A 7 -14.84 -17.35 4.51
N LEU A 8 -14.57 -18.00 3.37
CA LEU A 8 -13.42 -18.87 3.16
C LEU A 8 -12.40 -18.17 2.28
N HIS A 9 -11.15 -18.11 2.75
CA HIS A 9 -10.02 -17.55 2.01
C HIS A 9 -9.13 -18.68 1.55
N PHE A 10 -8.98 -18.84 0.24
CA PHE A 10 -8.15 -19.87 -0.37
C PHE A 10 -6.83 -19.25 -0.82
N ASP A 11 -5.72 -19.83 -0.40
CA ASP A 11 -4.44 -19.64 -1.07
C ASP A 11 -4.40 -20.45 -2.37
N ASP A 12 -3.40 -20.19 -3.20
CA ASP A 12 -3.14 -21.04 -4.36
C ASP A 12 -2.70 -22.44 -3.91
N PHE A 13 -3.10 -23.45 -4.68
CA PHE A 13 -2.56 -24.80 -4.55
C PHE A 13 -1.33 -24.88 -5.43
N VAL A 14 -0.15 -24.95 -4.82
CA VAL A 14 1.15 -24.93 -5.49
C VAL A 14 1.75 -26.34 -5.47
N HIS A 15 2.46 -26.71 -6.52
CA HIS A 15 3.15 -27.99 -6.59
C HIS A 15 4.22 -28.10 -5.49
N ASP A 16 4.27 -29.23 -4.80
CA ASP A 16 5.19 -29.42 -3.67
C ASP A 16 6.66 -29.63 -4.09
N GLY A 17 6.92 -29.94 -5.36
CA GLY A 17 8.26 -30.13 -5.91
C GLY A 17 8.83 -28.89 -6.59
N ALA A 18 10.10 -28.97 -7.00
CA ALA A 18 10.74 -27.91 -7.78
C ALA A 18 9.96 -27.61 -9.08
N ASP A 19 10.02 -26.35 -9.51
CA ASP A 19 9.47 -25.95 -10.80
C ASP A 19 10.12 -26.76 -11.92
N ARG A 20 9.28 -27.25 -12.83
CA ARG A 20 9.70 -28.04 -13.98
C ARG A 20 9.20 -27.38 -15.23
N GLU A 21 10.09 -27.25 -16.20
CA GLU A 21 9.71 -26.90 -17.56
C GLU A 21 9.60 -28.19 -18.36
N GLY A 22 8.49 -28.33 -19.09
CA GLY A 22 8.24 -29.48 -19.92
C GLY A 22 7.32 -29.11 -21.07
N ILE A 23 7.63 -29.59 -22.26
CA ILE A 23 6.85 -29.36 -23.46
C ILE A 23 6.43 -30.71 -24.01
N ALA A 24 5.13 -30.91 -24.17
CA ALA A 24 4.55 -32.04 -24.88
C ALA A 24 4.12 -31.62 -26.28
N PHE A 25 4.50 -32.43 -27.27
CA PHE A 25 4.07 -32.26 -28.65
C PHE A 25 2.97 -33.27 -28.95
N ARG A 26 1.85 -32.78 -29.50
CA ARG A 26 0.80 -33.65 -30.03
C ARG A 26 0.69 -33.45 -31.53
N ILE A 27 0.72 -34.55 -32.26
CA ILE A 27 0.48 -34.61 -33.69
C ILE A 27 -0.66 -35.60 -33.95
N ARG A 28 -1.53 -35.26 -34.90
CA ARG A 28 -2.42 -36.24 -35.54
C ARG A 28 -1.80 -36.61 -36.87
N ILE A 29 -1.55 -37.89 -37.09
CA ILE A 29 -1.01 -38.38 -38.35
C ILE A 29 -2.19 -38.69 -39.27
N ASP A 30 -2.14 -38.17 -40.50
CA ASP A 30 -3.05 -38.52 -41.58
C ASP A 30 -2.76 -39.97 -42.01
N GLU A 31 -3.71 -40.88 -41.77
CA GLU A 31 -3.55 -42.32 -42.05
C GLU A 31 -3.32 -42.63 -43.54
N CYS A 32 -3.76 -41.75 -44.45
CA CYS A 32 -3.56 -41.92 -45.89
C CYS A 32 -2.22 -41.36 -46.38
N ARG A 33 -1.72 -40.27 -45.76
CA ARG A 33 -0.49 -39.57 -46.22
C ARG A 33 0.75 -39.87 -45.40
N GLY A 34 0.61 -40.45 -44.20
CA GLY A 34 1.71 -40.68 -43.27
C GLY A 34 2.37 -39.39 -42.73
N ALA A 35 1.77 -38.23 -43.00
CA ALA A 35 2.24 -36.92 -42.58
C ALA A 35 1.36 -36.33 -41.48
N VAL A 36 1.87 -35.35 -40.74
CA VAL A 36 1.08 -34.63 -39.73
C VAL A 36 -0.04 -33.86 -40.42
N ASP A 37 -1.28 -34.07 -39.95
CA ASP A 37 -2.46 -33.40 -40.46
C ASP A 37 -2.37 -31.87 -40.25
N LYS A 38 -2.87 -31.10 -41.22
CA LYS A 38 -2.62 -29.65 -41.28
C LYS A 38 -3.34 -28.95 -40.13
N GLY A 39 -2.57 -28.28 -39.26
CA GLY A 39 -3.10 -27.62 -38.05
C GLY A 39 -3.25 -28.55 -36.83
N ALA A 40 -2.81 -29.81 -36.93
CA ALA A 40 -2.87 -30.78 -35.84
C ALA A 40 -1.60 -30.83 -34.97
N TYR A 41 -0.61 -29.97 -35.24
CA TYR A 41 0.58 -29.80 -34.42
C TYR A 41 0.24 -28.87 -33.24
N GLN A 42 0.23 -29.43 -32.03
CA GLN A 42 0.02 -28.69 -30.79
C GLN A 42 1.26 -28.79 -29.91
N VAL A 43 1.75 -27.65 -29.47
CA VAL A 43 2.79 -27.54 -28.44
C VAL A 43 2.09 -27.18 -27.15
N VAL A 44 2.22 -28.02 -26.12
CA VAL A 44 1.56 -27.81 -24.84
C VAL A 44 2.60 -27.84 -23.73
N GLU A 45 2.57 -26.84 -22.86
CA GLU A 45 3.34 -26.88 -21.61
C GLU A 45 2.81 -28.02 -20.75
N ALA A 46 3.67 -29.01 -20.52
CA ALA A 46 3.40 -30.22 -19.78
C ALA A 46 4.58 -30.47 -18.83
N PRO A 47 4.63 -29.77 -17.68
CA PRO A 47 5.75 -29.87 -16.73
C PRO A 47 5.87 -31.26 -16.06
N PHE A 48 4.86 -32.11 -16.25
CA PHE A 48 4.77 -33.45 -15.67
C PHE A 48 4.54 -34.49 -16.76
N ALA A 49 5.13 -35.67 -16.60
CA ALA A 49 4.97 -36.76 -17.56
C ALA A 49 3.56 -37.36 -17.50
N PRO A 50 3.03 -37.92 -18.60
CA PRO A 50 1.76 -38.63 -18.57
C PRO A 50 1.75 -39.76 -17.53
N GLY A 51 0.73 -39.76 -16.66
CA GLY A 51 0.58 -40.76 -15.59
C GLY A 51 1.39 -40.47 -14.32
N GLU A 52 2.22 -39.42 -14.31
CA GLU A 52 2.93 -38.98 -13.11
C GLU A 52 1.93 -38.52 -12.03
N ARG A 53 2.16 -38.94 -10.79
CA ARG A 53 1.40 -38.46 -9.63
C ARG A 53 2.13 -37.28 -9.02
N VAL A 54 1.44 -36.16 -8.93
CA VAL A 54 1.96 -34.91 -8.38
C VAL A 54 1.04 -34.40 -7.28
N SER A 55 1.65 -33.76 -6.29
CA SER A 55 0.93 -33.18 -5.14
C SER A 55 0.92 -31.67 -5.26
N PHE A 56 -0.25 -31.08 -4.98
CA PHE A 56 -0.40 -29.65 -4.85
C PHE A 56 -0.95 -29.34 -3.46
N SER A 57 -0.29 -28.43 -2.75
CA SER A 57 -0.67 -28.01 -1.41
C SER A 57 -1.09 -26.55 -1.39
N GLY A 58 -2.10 -26.25 -0.58
CA GLY A 58 -2.63 -24.90 -0.39
C GLY A 58 -3.33 -24.81 0.97
N THR A 59 -3.57 -23.58 1.42
CA THR A 59 -4.21 -23.34 2.72
C THR A 59 -5.57 -22.67 2.54
N VAL A 60 -6.58 -23.15 3.26
CA VAL A 60 -7.88 -22.47 3.39
C VAL A 60 -8.00 -21.88 4.79
N ARG A 61 -8.19 -20.57 4.89
CA ARG A 61 -8.34 -19.86 6.17
C ARG A 61 -9.77 -19.37 6.34
N PHE A 62 -10.31 -19.59 7.53
CA PHE A 62 -11.63 -19.10 7.93
C PHE A 62 -11.68 -18.88 9.44
N MET A 63 -12.76 -18.28 9.94
CA MET A 63 -13.05 -18.18 11.37
C MET A 63 -14.23 -19.10 11.69
N ALA A 64 -14.14 -19.83 12.80
CA ALA A 64 -15.18 -20.75 13.24
C ALA A 64 -15.51 -20.50 14.72
N PRO A 65 -16.79 -20.42 15.10
CA PRO A 65 -17.20 -20.17 16.49
C PRO A 65 -16.95 -21.38 17.39
N SER A 66 -16.82 -22.58 16.82
CA SER A 66 -16.57 -23.82 17.54
C SER A 66 -15.76 -24.80 16.69
N THR A 67 -15.09 -25.75 17.36
CA THR A 67 -14.38 -26.84 16.69
C THR A 67 -15.32 -27.70 15.82
N GLU A 68 -16.55 -27.92 16.27
CA GLU A 68 -17.57 -28.63 15.49
C GLU A 68 -17.88 -27.91 14.17
N ASN A 69 -18.01 -26.59 14.21
CA ASN A 69 -18.22 -25.79 13.01
C ASN A 69 -17.01 -25.88 12.07
N ALA A 70 -15.79 -25.87 12.63
CA ALA A 70 -14.56 -26.00 11.86
C ALA A 70 -14.47 -27.36 11.14
N GLU A 71 -14.79 -28.46 11.82
CA GLU A 71 -14.84 -29.79 11.20
C GLU A 71 -15.92 -29.89 10.12
N LYS A 72 -17.08 -29.24 10.32
CA LYS A 72 -18.12 -29.17 9.28
C LYS A 72 -17.63 -28.47 8.02
N VAL A 73 -16.95 -27.33 8.17
CA VAL A 73 -16.37 -26.58 7.04
C VAL A 73 -15.28 -27.40 6.36
N LYS A 74 -14.40 -28.07 7.12
CA LYS A 74 -13.39 -28.99 6.57
C LYS A 74 -14.04 -30.07 5.69
N GLY A 75 -15.11 -30.72 6.17
CA GLY A 75 -15.84 -31.73 5.39
C GLY A 75 -16.48 -31.16 4.12
N GLN A 76 -16.98 -29.92 4.17
CA GLN A 76 -17.50 -29.23 2.97
C GLN A 76 -16.40 -28.89 1.96
N CYS A 77 -15.23 -28.42 2.43
CA CYS A 77 -14.07 -28.19 1.59
C CYS A 77 -13.59 -29.48 0.93
N GLU A 78 -13.51 -30.58 1.68
CA GLU A 78 -13.12 -31.89 1.16
C GLU A 78 -14.09 -32.39 0.09
N THR A 79 -15.39 -32.31 0.36
CA THR A 79 -16.43 -32.66 -0.60
C THR A 79 -16.29 -31.81 -1.87
N GLY A 80 -16.10 -30.50 -1.71
CA GLY A 80 -15.94 -29.57 -2.82
C GLY A 80 -14.72 -29.88 -3.69
N LEU A 81 -13.57 -30.16 -3.07
CA LEU A 81 -12.34 -30.51 -3.79
C LEU A 81 -12.46 -31.87 -4.50
N ARG A 82 -13.02 -32.89 -3.82
CA ARG A 82 -13.27 -34.21 -4.43
C ARG A 82 -14.26 -34.16 -5.59
N TRP A 83 -15.11 -33.13 -5.65
CA TRP A 83 -16.06 -32.94 -6.74
C TRP A 83 -15.42 -32.36 -8.02
N ILE A 84 -14.12 -32.05 -8.01
CA ILE A 84 -13.37 -31.58 -9.18
C ILE A 84 -12.74 -32.81 -9.87
N PRO A 85 -13.34 -33.36 -10.94
CA PRO A 85 -12.88 -34.62 -11.54
C PRO A 85 -11.56 -34.48 -12.33
N SER A 86 -11.25 -33.27 -12.80
CA SER A 86 -10.12 -32.99 -13.68
C SER A 86 -9.53 -31.60 -13.44
N LEU A 87 -8.19 -31.48 -13.46
CA LEU A 87 -7.45 -30.24 -13.18
C LEU A 87 -6.55 -29.87 -14.38
N GLY A 88 -6.81 -28.70 -14.99
CA GLY A 88 -6.03 -28.20 -16.13
C GLY A 88 -6.87 -27.36 -17.10
N ALA A 89 -6.22 -26.76 -18.10
CA ALA A 89 -6.87 -25.94 -19.13
C ALA A 89 -7.76 -26.76 -20.08
N GLU A 90 -7.37 -27.99 -20.39
CA GLU A 90 -8.04 -28.88 -21.35
C GLU A 90 -8.82 -30.01 -20.67
N ARG A 91 -9.85 -29.64 -19.89
CA ARG A 91 -10.67 -30.56 -19.08
C ARG A 91 -11.37 -31.66 -19.88
N THR A 92 -11.68 -31.41 -21.15
CA THR A 92 -12.32 -32.38 -22.05
C THR A 92 -11.34 -33.38 -22.66
N VAL A 93 -10.03 -33.12 -22.55
CA VAL A 93 -8.98 -33.91 -23.22
C VAL A 93 -8.11 -34.68 -22.21
N GLY A 94 -8.37 -34.54 -20.90
CA GLY A 94 -7.77 -35.38 -19.86
C GLY A 94 -6.49 -34.85 -19.23
N PHE A 95 -6.28 -33.53 -19.23
CA PHE A 95 -5.20 -32.95 -18.41
C PHE A 95 -5.56 -33.09 -16.93
N GLY A 96 -4.81 -33.95 -16.22
CA GLY A 96 -4.84 -34.14 -14.78
C GLY A 96 -6.13 -34.77 -14.23
N ARG A 97 -6.03 -35.97 -13.64
CA ARG A 97 -7.11 -36.56 -12.83
C ARG A 97 -6.78 -36.38 -11.36
N LEU A 98 -7.78 -35.97 -10.57
CA LEU A 98 -7.64 -35.94 -9.12
C LEU A 98 -7.58 -37.38 -8.58
N ASP A 99 -6.42 -37.79 -8.08
CA ASP A 99 -6.20 -39.12 -7.49
C ASP A 99 -6.72 -39.19 -6.04
N GLY A 100 -6.50 -38.13 -5.26
CA GLY A 100 -6.95 -38.02 -3.88
C GLY A 100 -6.91 -36.60 -3.34
N VAL A 101 -7.60 -36.38 -2.23
CA VAL A 101 -7.57 -35.12 -1.47
C VAL A 101 -7.28 -35.46 -0.02
N LYS A 102 -6.26 -34.81 0.55
CA LYS A 102 -5.96 -34.86 1.98
C LYS A 102 -6.20 -33.47 2.55
N ILE A 103 -6.97 -33.38 3.64
CA ILE A 103 -7.18 -32.13 4.37
C ILE A 103 -6.84 -32.34 5.83
N GLU A 104 -5.95 -31.50 6.34
CA GLU A 104 -5.62 -31.40 7.75
C GLU A 104 -6.23 -30.13 8.32
N LEU A 105 -6.88 -30.24 9.48
CA LEU A 105 -7.45 -29.09 10.18
C LEU A 105 -6.50 -28.66 11.29
N THR A 106 -5.94 -27.47 11.13
CA THR A 106 -5.14 -26.82 12.17
C THR A 106 -5.96 -25.70 12.79
N THR A 107 -6.29 -25.83 14.07
CA THR A 107 -7.01 -24.79 14.81
C THR A 107 -6.05 -23.97 15.65
N ARG A 108 -6.09 -22.65 15.50
CA ARG A 108 -5.43 -21.72 16.42
C ARG A 108 -6.53 -20.98 17.20
N LYS A 109 -6.54 -21.15 18.53
CA LYS A 109 -7.38 -20.30 19.39
C LYS A 109 -6.85 -18.88 19.30
N ILE A 110 -7.76 -17.94 19.06
CA ILE A 110 -7.46 -16.52 19.09
C ILE A 110 -7.62 -16.11 20.54
N GLU A 111 -6.51 -16.07 21.26
CA GLU A 111 -6.48 -15.52 22.61
C GLU A 111 -6.31 -14.01 22.50
N ASP A 112 -7.01 -13.27 23.36
CA ASP A 112 -6.76 -11.84 23.53
C ASP A 112 -5.34 -11.67 24.09
N GLN A 113 -4.38 -11.46 23.20
CA GLN A 113 -3.02 -11.18 23.60
C GLN A 113 -3.00 -9.75 24.13
N LYS A 114 -2.79 -9.62 25.44
CA LYS A 114 -2.41 -8.35 26.04
C LYS A 114 -1.00 -8.01 25.56
N THR A 115 -0.94 -7.29 24.46
CA THR A 115 0.30 -6.73 23.93
C THR A 115 0.42 -5.31 24.44
N THR A 116 1.47 -5.03 25.21
CA THR A 116 1.77 -3.65 25.60
C THR A 116 2.55 -2.97 24.48
N PRO A 117 2.00 -1.94 23.83
CA PRO A 117 2.71 -1.23 22.77
C PRO A 117 3.93 -0.48 23.34
N PRO A 118 4.91 -0.14 22.50
CA PRO A 118 6.14 0.53 22.93
C PRO A 118 5.88 1.96 23.46
N SER A 119 4.81 2.60 22.99
CA SER A 119 4.38 3.93 23.39
C SER A 119 2.87 4.05 23.25
N ASP A 120 2.24 4.81 24.15
CA ASP A 120 0.81 5.10 24.08
C ASP A 120 0.48 6.12 22.98
N PHE A 121 1.45 6.92 22.52
CA PHE A 121 1.22 7.99 21.53
C PHE A 121 1.27 7.49 20.09
N SER A 122 2.28 6.69 19.77
CA SER A 122 2.47 6.14 18.45
C SER A 122 3.35 4.92 18.54
N PHE A 123 3.10 3.94 17.68
CA PHE A 123 3.93 2.75 17.64
C PHE A 123 4.06 2.21 16.21
N PRO A 124 5.24 1.66 15.87
CA PRO A 124 5.49 1.11 14.56
C PRO A 124 4.76 -0.23 14.37
N LEU A 125 4.52 -0.59 13.11
CA LEU A 125 3.99 -1.88 12.71
C LEU A 125 4.94 -2.52 11.69
N ILE A 126 5.29 -3.79 11.90
CA ILE A 126 5.95 -4.61 10.88
C ILE A 126 4.88 -5.51 10.25
N ILE A 127 4.69 -5.39 8.94
CA ILE A 127 3.58 -5.98 8.20
C ILE A 127 4.15 -6.98 7.21
N ARG A 128 3.65 -8.21 7.23
CA ARG A 128 4.12 -9.33 6.39
C ARG A 128 2.97 -10.00 5.66
N PRO A 129 2.69 -9.59 4.42
CA PRO A 129 1.73 -10.29 3.56
C PRO A 129 2.19 -11.74 3.33
N LYS A 130 1.27 -12.70 3.45
CA LYS A 130 1.59 -14.14 3.31
C LYS A 130 1.60 -14.65 1.87
N SER A 131 1.17 -13.83 0.93
CA SER A 131 1.12 -14.17 -0.48
C SER A 131 1.13 -12.89 -1.33
N PRO A 132 1.38 -13.01 -2.65
CA PRO A 132 1.34 -11.86 -3.55
C PRO A 132 0.03 -11.08 -3.44
N PHE A 133 0.14 -9.76 -3.35
CA PHE A 133 -1.01 -8.91 -3.10
C PHE A 133 -1.24 -7.85 -4.19
N CYS A 134 -2.51 -7.45 -4.34
CA CYS A 134 -2.90 -6.36 -5.24
C CYS A 134 -3.68 -5.27 -4.49
N LEU A 135 -3.04 -4.12 -4.32
CA LEU A 135 -3.64 -2.85 -3.92
C LEU A 135 -3.77 -1.99 -5.18
N ALA A 136 -4.87 -2.16 -5.90
CA ALA A 136 -5.05 -1.58 -7.22
C ALA A 136 -4.80 -0.07 -7.23
N ASP A 137 -3.78 0.36 -7.96
CA ASP A 137 -3.43 1.76 -8.19
C ASP A 137 -4.05 2.23 -9.50
N ARG A 138 -3.63 1.58 -10.58
CA ARG A 138 -3.96 1.91 -11.95
C ARG A 138 -4.64 0.74 -12.62
N LYS A 139 -5.54 1.06 -13.54
CA LYS A 139 -6.15 0.10 -14.43
C LYS A 139 -5.50 0.29 -15.80
N VAL A 140 -4.60 -0.61 -16.16
CA VAL A 140 -3.92 -0.59 -17.47
C VAL A 140 -4.83 -1.30 -18.46
N GLY A 141 -5.50 -0.52 -19.31
CA GLY A 141 -6.57 -1.06 -20.18
C GLY A 141 -7.80 -1.55 -19.41
N ASN A 142 -8.68 -2.33 -20.06
CA ASN A 142 -9.95 -2.74 -19.44
C ASN A 142 -9.85 -3.90 -18.45
N ASN A 143 -8.75 -4.66 -18.45
CA ASN A 143 -8.69 -5.95 -17.76
C ASN A 143 -7.43 -6.19 -16.92
N LEU A 144 -6.45 -5.27 -16.87
CA LEU A 144 -5.25 -5.41 -16.03
C LEU A 144 -5.27 -4.39 -14.88
N PHE A 145 -5.06 -4.86 -13.66
CA PHE A 145 -4.86 -4.01 -12.50
C PHE A 145 -3.42 -4.10 -12.02
N GLU A 146 -2.78 -2.94 -11.89
CA GLU A 146 -1.44 -2.79 -11.35
C GLU A 146 -1.52 -2.46 -9.86
N SER A 147 -0.71 -3.14 -9.05
CA SER A 147 -0.67 -2.92 -7.60
C SER A 147 0.31 -1.82 -7.20
N LYS A 148 -0.06 -1.02 -6.20
CA LYS A 148 0.92 -0.23 -5.43
C LYS A 148 1.89 -1.15 -4.71
N THR A 149 3.15 -0.71 -4.60
CA THR A 149 4.19 -1.33 -3.76
C THR A 149 4.03 -0.95 -2.29
N GLU A 150 3.58 0.26 -2.00
CA GLU A 150 3.23 0.70 -0.64
C GLU A 150 1.88 0.16 -0.18
N ILE A 151 1.70 0.00 1.13
CA ILE A 151 0.40 -0.33 1.73
C ILE A 151 -0.17 0.94 2.38
N PRO A 152 -1.24 1.55 1.82
CA PRO A 152 -1.84 2.74 2.39
C PRO A 152 -2.44 2.48 3.78
N GLY A 153 -2.45 3.50 4.64
CA GLY A 153 -3.03 3.41 5.98
C GLY A 153 -4.52 3.03 5.96
N ALA A 154 -5.28 3.58 5.00
CA ALA A 154 -6.67 3.20 4.76
C ALA A 154 -6.86 1.69 4.48
N ALA A 155 -5.89 1.04 3.81
CA ALA A 155 -5.97 -0.39 3.53
C ALA A 155 -5.75 -1.21 4.82
N LEU A 156 -4.84 -0.77 5.70
CA LEU A 156 -4.64 -1.36 7.02
C LEU A 156 -5.88 -1.19 7.90
N ALA A 157 -6.41 0.02 7.99
CA ALA A 157 -7.63 0.32 8.75
C ALA A 157 -8.83 -0.52 8.27
N GLY A 158 -9.02 -0.62 6.95
CA GLY A 158 -10.08 -1.42 6.36
C GLY A 158 -9.92 -2.93 6.58
N ALA A 159 -8.69 -3.44 6.48
CA ALA A 159 -8.40 -4.85 6.76
C ALA A 159 -8.58 -5.18 8.25
N LEU A 160 -8.18 -4.27 9.15
CA LEU A 160 -8.42 -4.39 10.59
C LEU A 160 -9.91 -4.40 10.91
N ALA A 161 -10.68 -3.46 10.38
CA ALA A 161 -12.13 -3.42 10.57
C ALA A 161 -12.82 -4.68 10.05
N ARG A 162 -12.33 -5.25 8.93
CA ARG A 162 -12.84 -6.54 8.41
C ARG A 162 -12.50 -7.70 9.35
N THR A 163 -11.24 -7.83 9.76
CA THR A 163 -10.84 -8.87 10.73
C THR A 163 -11.67 -8.76 12.00
N TRP A 164 -11.87 -7.55 12.51
CA TRP A 164 -12.64 -7.30 13.74
C TRP A 164 -14.11 -7.69 13.58
N ALA A 165 -14.74 -7.35 12.45
CA ALA A 165 -16.08 -7.81 12.13
C ALA A 165 -16.17 -9.34 12.06
N ASP A 166 -15.20 -10.00 11.42
CA ASP A 166 -15.13 -11.46 11.32
C ASP A 166 -14.97 -12.13 12.69
N LEU A 167 -14.18 -11.56 13.60
CA LEU A 167 -14.03 -12.04 14.98
C LEU A 167 -15.34 -11.99 15.77
N LEU A 168 -16.15 -10.95 15.53
CA LEU A 168 -17.44 -10.77 16.19
C LEU A 168 -18.59 -11.48 15.45
N GLY A 169 -18.32 -12.14 14.32
CA GLY A 169 -19.35 -12.74 13.47
C GLY A 169 -20.31 -11.72 12.84
N LYS A 170 -19.88 -10.46 12.68
CA LYS A 170 -20.67 -9.38 12.09
C LYS A 170 -20.45 -9.29 10.59
N ASP A 171 -21.51 -8.99 9.84
CA ASP A 171 -21.39 -8.82 8.38
C ASP A 171 -20.89 -7.42 7.99
N SER A 172 -21.11 -6.42 8.84
CA SER A 172 -20.67 -5.03 8.62
C SER A 172 -19.30 -4.76 9.24
N CYS A 173 -18.44 -4.08 8.48
CA CYS A 173 -17.15 -3.56 8.95
C CYS A 173 -17.22 -2.07 9.36
N PHE A 174 -18.43 -1.51 9.52
CA PHE A 174 -18.60 -0.15 10.01
C PHE A 174 -18.50 -0.13 11.55
N ILE A 175 -17.40 0.44 12.06
CA ILE A 175 -17.12 0.50 13.50
C ILE A 175 -17.95 1.64 14.12
N THR A 176 -18.95 1.27 14.92
CA THR A 176 -19.76 2.17 15.76
C THR A 176 -19.25 2.17 17.20
N ASN A 177 -19.74 3.11 18.03
CA ASN A 177 -19.33 3.22 19.43
C ASN A 177 -19.66 1.97 20.29
N ASP A 178 -20.66 1.20 19.87
CA ASP A 178 -21.17 -0.02 20.48
C ASP A 178 -20.77 -1.27 19.67
N PHE A 179 -19.78 -1.15 18.78
CA PHE A 179 -19.39 -2.23 17.89
C PHE A 179 -18.86 -3.46 18.64
N ASP A 180 -18.14 -3.27 19.73
CA ASP A 180 -17.57 -4.34 20.54
C ASP A 180 -17.64 -3.99 22.03
N ALA A 181 -18.41 -4.76 22.79
CA ALA A 181 -18.56 -4.56 24.23
C ALA A 181 -17.26 -4.83 25.00
N THR A 182 -16.33 -5.63 24.45
CA THR A 182 -15.05 -5.94 25.12
C THR A 182 -13.95 -4.92 24.78
N ARG A 183 -14.17 -4.04 23.78
CA ARG A 183 -13.21 -3.00 23.35
C ARG A 183 -13.88 -1.63 23.18
N PRO A 184 -14.53 -1.09 24.22
CA PRO A 184 -15.37 0.09 24.07
C PRO A 184 -14.57 1.39 23.83
N GLU A 185 -13.37 1.52 24.39
CA GLU A 185 -12.49 2.68 24.14
C GLU A 185 -12.04 2.74 22.68
N LEU A 186 -11.63 1.60 22.09
CA LEU A 186 -11.25 1.51 20.69
C LEU A 186 -12.43 1.84 19.77
N CYS A 187 -13.64 1.33 20.07
CA CYS A 187 -14.85 1.63 19.30
C CYS A 187 -15.12 3.14 19.21
N ARG A 188 -15.06 3.86 20.34
CA ARG A 188 -15.33 5.30 20.41
C ARG A 188 -14.27 6.17 19.73
N ASN A 189 -13.04 5.67 19.62
CA ASN A 189 -11.90 6.45 19.13
C ASN A 189 -11.36 5.96 17.78
N PHE A 190 -11.94 4.93 17.16
CA PHE A 190 -11.43 4.33 15.93
C PHE A 190 -11.19 5.35 14.80
N THR A 191 -12.10 6.31 14.64
CA THR A 191 -12.01 7.36 13.61
C THR A 191 -10.97 8.45 13.93
N LYS A 192 -10.35 8.42 15.11
CA LYS A 192 -9.29 9.36 15.51
C LYS A 192 -7.90 8.74 15.38
N ILE A 193 -7.83 7.44 15.11
CA ILE A 193 -6.56 6.72 14.96
C ILE A 193 -6.02 7.02 13.57
N ARG A 194 -4.75 7.40 13.53
CA ARG A 194 -4.03 7.62 12.28
C ARG A 194 -3.23 6.38 11.93
N PHE A 195 -3.57 5.74 10.82
CA PHE A 195 -2.81 4.63 10.26
C PHE A 195 -1.82 5.19 9.24
N LEU A 196 -0.52 5.08 9.50
CA LEU A 196 0.52 5.53 8.58
C LEU A 196 0.63 4.57 7.39
N HIS A 197 1.09 5.08 6.24
CA HIS A 197 1.45 4.20 5.12
C HIS A 197 2.60 3.28 5.55
N ALA A 198 2.57 2.03 5.08
CA ALA A 198 3.66 1.11 5.28
C ALA A 198 4.51 1.00 4.01
N PHE A 199 5.82 1.13 4.17
CA PHE A 199 6.78 1.13 3.07
C PHE A 199 7.60 -0.17 3.06
N PRO A 200 7.89 -0.73 1.87
CA PRO A 200 8.69 -1.94 1.74
C PRO A 200 10.13 -1.70 2.20
N ALA A 201 10.59 -2.57 3.08
CA ALA A 201 11.94 -2.60 3.62
C ALA A 201 12.48 -4.03 3.58
N PRO A 202 13.80 -4.23 3.64
CA PRO A 202 14.39 -5.55 3.82
C PRO A 202 13.83 -6.23 5.06
N GLU A 203 13.56 -7.53 4.97
CA GLU A 203 13.14 -8.34 6.13
C GLU A 203 14.11 -8.17 7.30
N GLY A 204 13.58 -7.99 8.51
CA GLY A 204 14.38 -7.70 9.71
C GLY A 204 14.92 -6.27 9.83
N SER A 205 14.56 -5.34 8.94
CA SER A 205 14.96 -3.94 9.06
C SER A 205 14.38 -3.29 10.32
N ALA A 206 15.26 -2.63 11.10
CA ALA A 206 14.88 -1.76 12.23
C ALA A 206 14.63 -0.31 11.80
N LYS A 207 14.66 -0.01 10.50
CA LYS A 207 14.51 1.34 9.95
C LYS A 207 13.37 1.39 8.94
N ARG A 208 12.38 2.26 9.20
CA ARG A 208 11.31 2.58 8.26
C ARG A 208 11.85 3.45 7.11
N PRO A 209 11.65 3.07 5.84
CA PRO A 209 12.07 3.89 4.70
C PRO A 209 11.50 5.31 4.76
N VAL A 210 12.16 6.25 4.08
CA VAL A 210 11.74 7.67 3.97
C VAL A 210 11.66 8.01 2.50
N ARG A 211 10.67 8.79 2.05
CA ARG A 211 10.55 9.20 0.65
C ARG A 211 11.71 10.11 0.24
N PRO A 212 12.43 9.79 -0.87
CA PRO A 212 13.42 10.69 -1.44
C PRO A 212 12.79 12.03 -1.83
N PRO A 213 13.36 13.18 -1.42
CA PRO A 213 12.91 14.51 -1.83
C PRO A 213 13.00 14.71 -3.35
N LEU A 214 12.03 15.40 -3.96
CA LEU A 214 12.03 15.78 -5.38
C LEU A 214 13.04 16.89 -5.70
N SER A 215 13.60 17.55 -4.68
CA SER A 215 14.72 18.48 -4.81
C SER A 215 16.06 17.78 -5.06
N LEU A 216 16.10 16.45 -4.98
CA LEU A 216 17.30 15.68 -5.28
C LEU A 216 17.63 15.68 -6.75
N VAL A 217 18.92 15.79 -7.03
CA VAL A 217 19.47 15.64 -8.36
C VAL A 217 20.59 14.63 -8.41
N LYS A 218 20.70 13.94 -9.54
CA LYS A 218 21.84 13.10 -9.90
C LYS A 218 22.74 13.83 -10.87
N TYR A 219 24.04 13.72 -10.68
CA TYR A 219 25.01 14.04 -11.71
C TYR A 219 26.17 13.02 -11.70
N LYS A 220 26.89 12.96 -12.81
CA LYS A 220 27.96 11.97 -13.03
C LYS A 220 29.29 12.70 -13.15
N GLU A 221 30.26 12.30 -12.33
CA GLU A 221 31.62 12.80 -12.36
C GLU A 221 32.59 11.60 -12.30
N ASN A 222 33.53 11.51 -13.25
CA ASN A 222 34.54 10.43 -13.29
C ASN A 222 33.95 9.02 -13.10
N GLU A 223 32.82 8.77 -13.78
CA GLU A 223 32.02 7.55 -13.70
C GLU A 223 31.30 7.23 -12.38
N LYS A 224 31.44 8.07 -11.36
CA LYS A 224 30.68 8.00 -10.11
C LYS A 224 29.37 8.77 -10.22
N ILE A 225 28.35 8.29 -9.52
CA ILE A 225 27.05 8.96 -9.43
C ILE A 225 27.02 9.66 -8.08
N HIS A 226 26.75 10.95 -8.12
CA HIS A 226 26.60 11.78 -6.93
C HIS A 226 25.15 12.24 -6.80
N LEU A 227 24.66 12.32 -5.57
CA LEU A 227 23.44 13.03 -5.23
C LEU A 227 23.76 14.37 -4.58
N ALA A 228 23.00 15.38 -4.97
CA ALA A 228 22.95 16.66 -4.30
C ALA A 228 21.48 17.04 -4.08
N ASP A 229 21.23 17.80 -3.02
CA ASP A 229 19.91 18.35 -2.73
C ASP A 229 19.86 19.84 -3.07
N MET A 230 18.84 20.22 -3.85
CA MET A 230 18.68 21.60 -4.33
C MET A 230 17.73 22.42 -3.45
N ALA A 231 17.18 21.88 -2.36
CA ALA A 231 16.17 22.56 -1.54
C ALA A 231 16.67 23.82 -0.83
N ARG A 232 17.99 24.03 -0.74
CA ARG A 232 18.56 25.27 -0.19
C ARG A 232 18.86 26.33 -1.24
N LYS A 233 18.71 26.01 -2.53
CA LYS A 233 18.99 26.93 -3.64
C LYS A 233 17.67 27.55 -4.09
N GLU A 234 17.48 28.83 -3.78
CA GLU A 234 16.27 29.58 -4.13
C GLU A 234 16.20 29.92 -5.62
N GLU A 235 17.37 30.05 -6.26
CA GLU A 235 17.51 30.30 -7.69
C GLU A 235 18.11 29.08 -8.41
N ALA A 236 17.95 29.05 -9.74
CA ALA A 236 18.57 28.05 -10.58
C ALA A 236 20.09 28.01 -10.34
N ALA A 237 20.58 26.89 -9.83
CA ALA A 237 21.97 26.69 -9.48
C ALA A 237 22.44 25.32 -9.96
N CYS A 238 23.74 25.21 -10.24
CA CYS A 238 24.38 23.89 -10.33
C CYS A 238 24.77 23.41 -8.92
N PRO A 239 24.77 22.09 -8.67
CA PRO A 239 25.42 21.52 -7.49
C PRO A 239 26.87 21.99 -7.39
N GLU A 240 27.42 22.03 -6.17
CA GLU A 240 28.85 22.24 -5.98
C GLU A 240 29.60 21.07 -6.65
N GLY A 241 30.40 21.35 -7.69
CA GLY A 241 31.01 20.30 -8.51
C GLY A 241 31.29 20.74 -9.96
N PRO A 242 31.65 19.80 -10.85
CA PRO A 242 31.89 20.11 -12.27
C PRO A 242 30.62 20.64 -12.95
N PRO A 243 30.75 21.47 -14.02
CA PRO A 243 29.62 22.12 -14.70
C PRO A 243 28.84 21.12 -15.56
N VAL A 244 28.22 20.14 -14.92
CA VAL A 244 27.37 19.14 -15.55
C VAL A 244 25.93 19.46 -15.16
N ALA A 245 25.05 19.52 -16.15
CA ALA A 245 23.63 19.71 -15.90
C ALA A 245 23.09 18.57 -15.00
N PRO A 246 22.62 18.89 -13.78
CA PRO A 246 22.04 17.89 -12.90
C PRO A 246 20.73 17.33 -13.48
N LYS A 247 20.40 16.09 -13.13
CA LYS A 247 19.16 15.43 -13.54
C LYS A 247 18.23 15.28 -12.35
N PHE A 248 17.00 15.73 -12.48
CA PHE A 248 15.94 15.48 -11.50
C PHE A 248 15.35 14.08 -11.68
N ASP A 249 14.56 13.63 -10.70
CA ASP A 249 13.90 12.31 -10.68
C ASP A 249 13.20 11.94 -12.00
N VAL A 250 12.57 12.92 -12.67
CA VAL A 250 11.88 12.69 -13.96
C VAL A 250 12.82 12.27 -15.09
N ASP A 251 14.10 12.64 -15.01
CA ASP A 251 15.14 12.36 -16.00
C ASP A 251 16.03 11.17 -15.61
N TRP A 252 15.76 10.52 -14.48
CA TRP A 252 16.51 9.35 -14.04
C TRP A 252 16.08 8.13 -14.86
N LYS A 253 17.07 7.38 -15.36
CA LYS A 253 16.83 6.09 -16.02
C LYS A 253 16.52 4.98 -15.02
N GLU A 254 17.16 5.05 -13.85
CA GLU A 254 17.03 4.08 -12.76
C GLU A 254 17.00 4.84 -11.43
N ARG A 255 16.13 4.40 -10.53
CA ARG A 255 15.91 5.00 -9.20
C ARG A 255 16.41 4.11 -8.05
N GLY A 256 16.72 2.84 -8.32
CA GLY A 256 16.98 1.84 -7.29
C GLY A 256 18.13 2.16 -6.33
N ASP A 257 19.19 2.83 -6.81
CA ASP A 257 20.31 3.34 -6.02
C ASP A 257 19.89 4.43 -5.00
N VAL A 258 18.98 5.32 -5.38
CA VAL A 258 18.40 6.34 -4.50
C VAL A 258 17.44 5.69 -3.54
N ASP A 259 16.54 4.85 -4.04
CA ASP A 259 15.56 4.15 -3.20
C ASP A 259 16.28 3.33 -2.11
N GLU A 260 17.34 2.58 -2.45
CA GLU A 260 18.19 1.86 -1.48
C GLU A 260 18.84 2.82 -0.46
N TYR A 261 19.39 3.95 -0.93
CA TYR A 261 19.97 4.96 -0.02
C TYR A 261 18.96 5.51 0.98
N PHE A 262 17.67 5.54 0.63
CA PHE A 262 16.57 5.95 1.50
C PHE A 262 15.89 4.78 2.24
N GLY A 263 16.48 3.59 2.18
CA GLY A 263 16.05 2.38 2.88
C GLY A 263 14.94 1.59 2.19
N TRP A 264 14.50 1.98 0.99
CA TRP A 264 13.46 1.29 0.25
C TRP A 264 13.99 -0.02 -0.32
N MET A 265 13.15 -1.06 -0.23
CA MET A 265 13.31 -2.27 -1.00
C MET A 265 12.37 -2.24 -2.21
N THR A 266 12.85 -2.70 -3.36
CA THR A 266 12.00 -2.90 -4.55
C THR A 266 11.51 -4.35 -4.56
N PRO A 267 10.26 -4.63 -4.15
CA PRO A 267 9.74 -5.98 -4.21
C PRO A 267 9.58 -6.44 -5.66
N GLY A 268 9.73 -7.75 -5.91
CA GLY A 268 9.41 -8.33 -7.20
C GLY A 268 7.90 -8.24 -7.50
N THR A 269 7.53 -8.39 -8.77
CA THR A 269 6.14 -8.45 -9.21
C THR A 269 5.79 -9.80 -9.82
N GLU A 270 4.51 -10.14 -9.83
CA GLU A 270 3.95 -11.33 -10.49
C GLU A 270 2.72 -10.91 -11.28
N LEU A 271 2.69 -11.20 -12.58
CA LEU A 271 1.51 -11.05 -13.42
C LEU A 271 0.67 -12.33 -13.38
N ARG A 272 -0.55 -12.25 -12.87
CA ARG A 272 -1.49 -13.37 -12.85
C ARG A 272 -2.73 -13.10 -13.67
N VAL A 273 -2.96 -13.92 -14.67
CA VAL A 273 -4.17 -13.90 -15.49
C VAL A 273 -5.22 -14.86 -14.90
N ARG A 274 -6.46 -14.38 -14.80
CA ARG A 274 -7.60 -15.13 -14.30
C ARG A 274 -8.74 -15.08 -15.30
N THR A 275 -9.51 -16.16 -15.36
CA THR A 275 -10.67 -16.29 -16.23
C THR A 275 -11.87 -16.66 -15.37
N ALA A 276 -12.98 -15.93 -15.48
CA ALA A 276 -14.20 -16.31 -14.79
C ALA A 276 -14.75 -17.61 -15.39
N ILE A 277 -15.31 -18.49 -14.54
CA ILE A 277 -15.90 -19.76 -14.97
C ILE A 277 -17.43 -19.61 -14.98
N GLU A 278 -18.06 -19.90 -16.11
CA GLU A 278 -19.50 -19.96 -16.23
C GLU A 278 -20.04 -21.18 -15.46
N LYS A 279 -20.82 -20.95 -14.40
CA LYS A 279 -21.27 -22.03 -13.48
C LYS A 279 -22.00 -23.18 -14.17
N LYS A 280 -22.87 -22.89 -15.15
CA LYS A 280 -23.70 -23.90 -15.82
C LYS A 280 -22.88 -24.76 -16.78
N ARG A 281 -22.08 -24.12 -17.63
CA ARG A 281 -21.30 -24.79 -18.69
C ARG A 281 -19.95 -25.29 -18.21
N ARG A 282 -19.47 -24.82 -17.05
CA ARG A 282 -18.16 -25.11 -16.47
C ARG A 282 -17.00 -24.81 -17.42
N LYS A 283 -17.18 -23.81 -18.29
CA LYS A 283 -16.20 -23.27 -19.24
C LYS A 283 -15.80 -21.85 -18.85
N ALA A 284 -14.70 -21.35 -19.42
CA ALA A 284 -14.37 -19.93 -19.38
C ALA A 284 -15.57 -19.10 -19.85
N ALA A 285 -15.93 -18.07 -19.10
CA ALA A 285 -16.94 -17.12 -19.50
C ALA A 285 -16.34 -16.16 -20.54
N ASP A 286 -17.09 -15.91 -21.61
CA ASP A 286 -16.65 -15.05 -22.72
C ASP A 286 -16.32 -13.64 -22.22
N GLU A 287 -15.18 -13.10 -22.67
CA GLU A 287 -14.66 -11.75 -22.34
C GLU A 287 -14.38 -11.49 -20.84
N GLN A 288 -14.46 -12.50 -19.97
CA GLN A 288 -14.22 -12.36 -18.53
C GLN A 288 -12.80 -12.76 -18.14
N LEU A 289 -11.81 -12.32 -18.92
CA LEU A 289 -10.40 -12.47 -18.61
C LEU A 289 -9.90 -11.18 -17.96
N PHE A 290 -9.30 -11.31 -16.77
CA PHE A 290 -8.70 -10.19 -16.05
C PHE A 290 -7.38 -10.59 -15.43
N ALA A 291 -6.45 -9.65 -15.35
CA ALA A 291 -5.11 -9.86 -14.84
C ALA A 291 -4.83 -8.94 -13.65
N TYR A 292 -4.01 -9.44 -12.74
CA TYR A 292 -3.45 -8.69 -11.63
C TYR A 292 -1.93 -8.71 -11.78
N GLU A 293 -1.32 -7.54 -11.86
CA GLU A 293 0.10 -7.40 -11.56
C GLU A 293 0.23 -7.13 -10.06
N MET A 294 0.74 -8.14 -9.36
CA MET A 294 0.76 -8.24 -7.90
C MET A 294 2.17 -8.03 -7.39
N VAL A 295 2.28 -7.55 -6.16
CA VAL A 295 3.56 -7.39 -5.45
C VAL A 295 3.89 -8.69 -4.72
N ARG A 296 5.10 -9.20 -4.91
CA ARG A 296 5.63 -10.37 -4.20
C ARG A 296 6.22 -9.94 -2.85
N PRO A 297 5.87 -10.61 -1.73
CA PRO A 297 6.39 -10.28 -0.41
C PRO A 297 7.77 -10.87 -0.10
N ASP A 298 8.36 -11.65 -1.01
CA ASP A 298 9.59 -12.40 -0.75
C ASP A 298 10.75 -11.49 -0.33
N GLY A 299 11.36 -11.78 0.83
CA GLY A 299 12.50 -11.01 1.37
C GLY A 299 12.17 -9.61 1.89
N CYS A 300 10.89 -9.22 1.86
CA CYS A 300 10.41 -7.89 2.23
C CYS A 300 9.53 -7.94 3.49
N CYS A 301 9.64 -6.92 4.33
CA CYS A 301 8.59 -6.53 5.25
C CYS A 301 8.09 -5.11 4.91
N TRP A 302 6.90 -4.76 5.38
CA TRP A 302 6.36 -3.41 5.24
C TRP A 302 6.36 -2.73 6.60
N ILE A 303 7.03 -1.59 6.71
CA ILE A 303 7.14 -0.87 7.98
C ILE A 303 6.22 0.35 7.92
N GLY A 304 5.19 0.32 8.76
CA GLY A 304 4.23 1.41 8.95
C GLY A 304 4.14 1.78 10.42
N GLY A 305 2.99 2.31 10.82
CA GLY A 305 2.74 2.67 12.21
C GLY A 305 1.33 3.16 12.45
N VAL A 306 1.03 3.37 13.72
CA VAL A 306 -0.18 4.04 14.15
C VAL A 306 0.17 5.22 15.04
N ASP A 307 -0.62 6.28 14.93
CA ASP A 307 -0.57 7.44 15.81
C ASP A 307 -1.94 7.64 16.49
N LEU A 308 -1.86 7.89 17.79
CA LEU A 308 -2.97 8.06 18.73
C LEU A 308 -2.95 9.46 19.36
N SER A 309 -2.23 10.43 18.76
CA SER A 309 -2.14 11.79 19.28
C SER A 309 -3.50 12.50 19.34
N ARG A 310 -4.44 12.13 18.46
CA ARG A 310 -5.83 12.63 18.45
C ARG A 310 -6.76 11.90 19.42
N VAL A 311 -6.31 10.81 20.05
CA VAL A 311 -7.04 10.12 21.11
C VAL A 311 -6.82 10.84 22.43
N GLY A 312 -7.88 11.05 23.19
CA GLY A 312 -7.81 11.74 24.49
C GLY A 312 -6.99 10.96 25.51
N ASP A 313 -6.26 11.67 26.37
CA ASP A 313 -5.28 11.10 27.31
C ASP A 313 -5.85 9.95 28.17
N SER A 314 -7.12 10.07 28.59
CA SER A 314 -7.79 9.07 29.44
C SER A 314 -8.01 7.72 28.75
N ASP A 315 -8.20 7.73 27.42
CA ASP A 315 -8.53 6.54 26.64
C ASP A 315 -7.30 5.98 25.92
N ARG A 316 -6.26 6.80 25.72
CA ARG A 316 -5.14 6.50 24.81
C ARG A 316 -4.46 5.17 25.09
N SER A 317 -4.05 4.91 26.33
CA SER A 317 -3.33 3.66 26.67
C SER A 317 -4.20 2.42 26.46
N LYS A 318 -5.49 2.50 26.81
CA LYS A 318 -6.45 1.40 26.57
C LYS A 318 -6.71 1.17 25.08
N VAL A 319 -6.82 2.24 24.30
CA VAL A 319 -6.95 2.15 22.82
C VAL A 319 -5.71 1.46 22.26
N ALA A 320 -4.51 1.83 22.72
CA ALA A 320 -3.26 1.25 22.28
C ALA A 320 -3.18 -0.26 22.58
N GLU A 321 -3.54 -0.68 23.81
CA GLU A 321 -3.61 -2.10 24.19
C GLU A 321 -4.64 -2.89 23.37
N GLN A 322 -5.87 -2.38 23.24
CA GLN A 322 -6.95 -3.03 22.48
C GLN A 322 -6.59 -3.17 20.99
N LEU A 323 -5.94 -2.14 20.42
CA LEU A 323 -5.49 -2.14 19.04
C LEU A 323 -4.35 -3.13 18.81
N ALA A 324 -3.35 -3.15 19.69
CA ALA A 324 -2.24 -4.10 19.61
C ALA A 324 -2.72 -5.56 19.74
N GLY A 325 -3.71 -5.82 20.59
CA GLY A 325 -4.35 -7.14 20.69
C GLY A 325 -5.02 -7.58 19.39
N LEU A 326 -5.70 -6.68 18.68
CA LEU A 326 -6.28 -6.99 17.37
C LEU A 326 -5.20 -7.24 16.31
N PHE A 327 -4.10 -6.48 16.30
CA PHE A 327 -3.00 -6.72 15.37
C PHE A 327 -2.32 -8.06 15.59
N ALA A 328 -2.22 -8.53 16.84
CA ALA A 328 -1.66 -9.86 17.16
C ALA A 328 -2.44 -11.03 16.54
N VAL A 329 -3.72 -10.81 16.17
CA VAL A 329 -4.53 -11.78 15.42
C VAL A 329 -4.11 -11.87 13.93
N GLY A 330 -3.49 -10.81 13.40
CA GLY A 330 -3.23 -10.60 11.98
C GLY A 330 -4.41 -9.95 11.24
N LEU A 331 -4.13 -9.40 10.06
CA LEU A 331 -5.13 -8.78 9.20
C LEU A 331 -5.58 -9.75 8.11
N ARG A 332 -6.86 -9.71 7.75
CA ARG A 332 -7.44 -10.54 6.69
C ARG A 332 -8.13 -9.68 5.65
N GLY A 333 -8.17 -10.20 4.43
CA GLY A 333 -8.93 -9.57 3.35
C GLY A 333 -8.28 -8.30 2.79
N MET A 334 -6.96 -8.13 2.93
CA MET A 334 -6.25 -6.97 2.41
C MET A 334 -6.29 -6.95 0.87
N GLY A 335 -6.63 -5.80 0.30
CA GLY A 335 -6.63 -5.55 -1.14
C GLY A 335 -7.66 -6.34 -1.95
N LYS A 336 -7.41 -6.46 -3.25
CA LYS A 336 -8.25 -7.22 -4.19
C LYS A 336 -8.04 -8.73 -4.08
N THR A 337 -6.84 -9.14 -3.72
CA THR A 337 -6.44 -10.55 -3.56
C THR A 337 -6.87 -11.15 -2.23
N LYS A 338 -7.33 -10.32 -1.28
CA LYS A 338 -7.83 -10.76 0.03
C LYS A 338 -6.80 -11.53 0.86
N VAL A 339 -5.55 -11.09 0.75
CA VAL A 339 -4.38 -11.72 1.37
C VAL A 339 -4.47 -11.63 2.89
N ALA A 340 -4.00 -12.69 3.55
CA ALA A 340 -3.74 -12.71 4.98
C ALA A 340 -2.39 -12.06 5.29
N VAL A 341 -2.33 -11.30 6.37
CA VAL A 341 -1.19 -10.45 6.69
C VAL A 341 -0.88 -10.61 8.16
N ASP A 342 0.36 -10.98 8.47
CA ASP A 342 0.83 -10.93 9.85
C ASP A 342 1.23 -9.50 10.19
N VAL A 343 0.86 -9.05 11.38
CA VAL A 343 1.25 -7.74 11.89
C VAL A 343 1.93 -7.95 13.23
N GLU A 344 3.16 -7.46 13.32
CA GLU A 344 3.95 -7.44 14.53
C GLU A 344 4.00 -6.01 15.07
N VAL A 345 3.69 -5.88 16.37
CA VAL A 345 3.88 -4.65 17.14
C VAL A 345 5.17 -4.85 17.94
N PRO A 346 6.28 -4.17 17.57
CA PRO A 346 7.56 -4.34 18.25
C PRO A 346 7.47 -4.00 19.73
N LYS A 347 8.28 -4.66 20.55
CA LYS A 347 8.31 -4.39 22.00
C LYS A 347 9.03 -3.08 22.29
N LYS A 348 8.80 -2.51 23.47
CA LYS A 348 9.37 -1.21 23.94
C LYS A 348 10.90 -1.07 23.78
N GLN A 349 11.65 -2.16 23.72
CA GLN A 349 13.11 -2.16 23.56
C GLN A 349 13.57 -2.18 22.08
N GLU A 350 12.68 -2.49 21.15
CA GLU A 350 12.93 -2.54 19.71
C GLU A 350 12.41 -1.25 19.07
N SER A 351 13.22 -0.19 19.09
CA SER A 351 12.85 1.08 18.47
C SER A 351 13.03 1.01 16.96
N ILE A 352 11.95 0.72 16.23
CA ILE A 352 11.92 1.04 14.80
C ILE A 352 11.98 2.56 14.66
N THR A 353 12.95 3.04 13.90
CA THR A 353 13.16 4.46 13.65
C THR A 353 13.02 4.76 12.17
N SER A 354 12.80 6.02 11.79
CA SER A 354 12.88 6.41 10.38
C SER A 354 14.32 6.26 9.88
N TYR A 355 14.48 5.84 8.63
CA TYR A 355 15.78 5.66 8.00
C TYR A 355 16.61 6.95 8.05
N PHE A 356 15.93 8.06 7.77
CA PHE A 356 16.40 9.40 8.08
C PHE A 356 15.49 10.07 9.10
N PRO A 357 16.03 10.59 10.22
CA PRO A 357 15.23 11.28 11.22
C PRO A 357 14.78 12.64 10.69
N SER A 358 13.59 13.06 11.10
CA SER A 358 13.15 14.44 10.93
C SER A 358 13.65 15.31 12.08
N LYS A 359 13.94 16.58 11.80
CA LYS A 359 14.31 17.60 12.79
C LYS A 359 13.23 18.68 12.79
N ALA A 360 12.64 18.95 13.95
CA ALA A 360 11.59 19.97 14.09
C ALA A 360 12.18 21.38 14.19
N GLU A 361 13.46 21.49 14.53
CA GLU A 361 14.21 22.73 14.57
C GLU A 361 14.44 23.28 13.17
N ALA A 362 14.32 24.60 13.04
CA ALA A 362 14.72 25.30 11.81
C ALA A 362 16.24 25.21 11.67
N GLU A 363 16.70 24.94 10.44
CA GLU A 363 18.12 24.96 10.10
C GLU A 363 18.40 26.20 9.25
N ASN A 364 19.27 27.09 9.73
CA ASN A 364 19.52 28.40 9.11
C ASN A 364 18.21 29.20 8.88
N GLY A 365 17.25 29.08 9.80
CA GLY A 365 15.94 29.74 9.71
C GLY A 365 14.96 29.08 8.74
N LEU A 366 15.27 27.89 8.22
CA LEU A 366 14.44 27.17 7.26
C LEU A 366 13.88 25.86 7.82
N TRP A 367 12.64 25.55 7.44
CA TRP A 367 12.08 24.21 7.49
C TRP A 367 11.88 23.69 6.07
N ILE A 368 12.61 22.65 5.72
CA ILE A 368 12.49 21.96 4.44
C ILE A 368 11.56 20.77 4.68
N VAL A 369 10.31 20.92 4.25
CA VAL A 369 9.23 19.94 4.45
C VAL A 369 9.15 19.04 3.22
N THR A 370 9.36 17.74 3.40
CA THR A 370 9.21 16.72 2.34
C THR A 370 7.98 15.87 2.62
N LEU A 371 7.01 15.85 1.69
CA LEU A 371 5.84 14.97 1.79
C LEU A 371 6.28 13.49 1.74
N GLN A 372 5.93 12.72 2.76
CA GLN A 372 6.15 11.26 2.80
C GLN A 372 5.00 10.50 2.17
N THR A 373 3.80 11.07 2.17
CA THR A 373 2.62 10.54 1.49
C THR A 373 1.91 11.68 0.74
N PRO A 374 1.10 11.38 -0.28
CA PRO A 374 0.39 12.42 -1.03
C PRO A 374 -0.54 13.25 -0.14
N ALA A 375 -0.82 14.50 -0.54
CA ALA A 375 -1.68 15.40 0.20
C ALA A 375 -2.59 16.21 -0.73
N ILE A 376 -3.79 16.55 -0.26
CA ILE A 376 -4.63 17.58 -0.88
C ILE A 376 -4.20 18.92 -0.30
N LEU A 377 -3.64 19.81 -1.13
CA LEU A 377 -3.13 21.10 -0.69
C LEU A 377 -3.97 22.27 -1.23
N PHE A 378 -4.00 22.49 -2.54
CA PHE A 378 -4.74 23.62 -3.13
C PHE A 378 -5.93 23.17 -3.97
N ASP A 379 -6.90 24.08 -4.14
CA ASP A 379 -8.13 23.80 -4.90
C ASP A 379 -7.83 23.75 -6.40
N PRO A 380 -8.14 22.65 -7.10
CA PRO A 380 -7.94 22.56 -8.55
C PRO A 380 -8.71 23.64 -9.32
N GLU A 381 -9.80 24.20 -8.77
CA GLU A 381 -10.56 25.26 -9.45
C GLU A 381 -9.80 26.60 -9.55
N LYS A 382 -8.69 26.76 -8.83
CA LYS A 382 -7.83 27.94 -8.91
C LYS A 382 -6.84 27.89 -10.07
N LEU A 383 -6.64 26.73 -10.69
CA LEU A 383 -5.70 26.52 -11.77
C LEU A 383 -6.40 25.91 -12.99
N ASP A 384 -5.97 26.32 -14.16
CA ASP A 384 -6.40 25.81 -15.45
C ASP A 384 -5.20 25.65 -16.39
N GLU A 385 -5.45 25.26 -17.64
CA GLU A 385 -4.41 25.09 -18.66
C GLU A 385 -3.64 26.39 -19.02
N THR A 386 -4.15 27.55 -18.62
CA THR A 386 -3.52 28.85 -18.84
C THR A 386 -2.70 29.32 -17.64
N SER A 387 -2.86 28.66 -16.49
CA SER A 387 -2.17 28.99 -15.26
C SER A 387 -0.68 28.66 -15.37
N GLY A 388 0.17 29.65 -15.06
CA GLY A 388 1.61 29.51 -15.10
C GLY A 388 2.23 29.23 -13.74
N GLU A 389 3.55 29.43 -13.68
CA GLU A 389 4.34 29.27 -12.46
C GLU A 389 3.87 30.21 -11.33
N ALA A 390 3.51 31.45 -11.66
CA ALA A 390 3.10 32.45 -10.66
C ALA A 390 1.79 32.07 -9.97
N GLU A 391 0.79 31.60 -10.72
CA GLU A 391 -0.49 31.15 -10.19
C GLU A 391 -0.32 29.90 -9.32
N LEU A 392 0.49 28.93 -9.76
CA LEU A 392 0.80 27.74 -8.98
C LEU A 392 1.54 28.09 -7.68
N ARG A 393 2.52 28.98 -7.75
CA ARG A 393 3.24 29.47 -6.56
C ARG A 393 2.29 30.14 -5.58
N LYS A 394 1.42 31.02 -6.05
CA LYS A 394 0.42 31.69 -5.22
C LYS A 394 -0.53 30.69 -4.56
N ALA A 395 -0.98 29.67 -5.30
CA ALA A 395 -1.82 28.61 -4.74
C ALA A 395 -1.13 27.85 -3.60
N TYR A 396 0.17 27.59 -3.71
CA TYR A 396 0.95 26.99 -2.62
C TYR A 396 1.22 27.96 -1.46
N GLU A 397 1.51 29.24 -1.73
CA GLU A 397 1.68 30.25 -0.69
C GLU A 397 0.43 30.37 0.18
N GLU A 398 -0.74 30.51 -0.43
CA GLU A 398 -2.02 30.62 0.27
C GLU A 398 -2.29 29.42 1.18
N ILE A 399 -2.00 28.20 0.71
CA ILE A 399 -2.25 27.01 1.53
C ILE A 399 -1.26 26.90 2.70
N TRP A 400 0.02 27.20 2.49
CA TRP A 400 1.00 27.15 3.59
C TRP A 400 0.72 28.24 4.63
N GLU A 401 0.22 29.41 4.22
CA GLU A 401 -0.29 30.41 5.15
C GLU A 401 -1.51 29.92 5.92
N GLU A 402 -2.47 29.28 5.25
CA GLU A 402 -3.67 28.73 5.90
C GLU A 402 -3.29 27.64 6.91
N LEU A 403 -2.57 26.61 6.48
CA LEU A 403 -2.23 25.45 7.31
C LEU A 403 -1.39 25.84 8.52
N SER A 404 -0.56 26.88 8.39
CA SER A 404 0.34 27.35 9.45
C SER A 404 -0.26 28.44 10.34
N ASP A 405 -1.55 28.76 10.21
CA ASP A 405 -2.18 29.90 10.89
C ASP A 405 -1.38 31.21 10.68
N ARG A 406 -0.86 31.40 9.46
CA ARG A 406 -0.04 32.54 9.01
C ARG A 406 1.26 32.71 9.79
N THR A 407 1.80 31.64 10.38
CA THR A 407 3.08 31.68 11.11
C THR A 407 4.28 31.42 10.21
N LEU A 408 4.07 30.69 9.10
CA LEU A 408 5.07 30.35 8.12
C LEU A 408 4.78 31.02 6.78
N GLN A 409 5.83 31.19 5.97
CA GLN A 409 5.75 31.65 4.59
C GLN A 409 6.55 30.72 3.69
N LEU A 410 6.05 30.48 2.48
CA LEU A 410 6.75 29.70 1.47
C LEU A 410 7.85 30.55 0.82
N SER A 411 9.07 30.00 0.74
CA SER A 411 10.16 30.60 -0.04
C SER A 411 10.14 30.09 -1.48
N HIS A 412 10.19 28.77 -1.64
CA HIS A 412 10.18 28.06 -2.93
C HIS A 412 9.81 26.59 -2.71
N PHE A 413 9.62 25.83 -3.79
CA PHE A 413 9.18 24.44 -3.73
C PHE A 413 9.65 23.60 -4.93
N TYR A 414 9.64 22.27 -4.74
CA TYR A 414 9.85 21.26 -5.77
C TYR A 414 8.68 20.28 -5.67
N ALA A 415 7.68 20.39 -6.54
CA ALA A 415 6.46 19.62 -6.38
C ALA A 415 5.99 18.96 -7.67
N ARG A 416 5.37 17.79 -7.54
CA ARG A 416 4.64 17.11 -8.60
C ARG A 416 3.19 16.94 -8.19
N GLN A 417 2.27 16.92 -9.15
CA GLN A 417 0.86 16.71 -8.91
C GLN A 417 0.33 15.55 -9.76
N SER A 418 -0.67 14.86 -9.24
CA SER A 418 -1.44 13.87 -10.00
C SER A 418 -2.93 13.95 -9.70
N LEU A 419 -3.71 13.43 -10.64
CA LEU A 419 -5.16 13.30 -10.51
C LEU A 419 -5.50 11.88 -10.08
N ALA A 420 -6.15 11.75 -8.92
CA ALA A 420 -6.65 10.48 -8.42
C ALA A 420 -8.17 10.41 -8.59
N GLY A 421 -8.65 9.44 -9.36
CA GLY A 421 -10.07 9.34 -9.67
C GLY A 421 -10.47 7.96 -10.18
N GLY A 422 -11.60 7.94 -10.88
CA GLY A 422 -12.16 6.73 -11.50
C GLY A 422 -13.52 6.36 -10.93
N PHE A 423 -14.20 5.43 -11.61
CA PHE A 423 -15.59 5.09 -11.31
C PHE A 423 -15.81 4.66 -9.86
N TYR A 424 -14.88 3.90 -9.29
CA TYR A 424 -14.98 3.47 -7.89
C TYR A 424 -14.95 4.65 -6.92
N LEU A 425 -13.94 5.54 -7.03
CA LEU A 425 -13.82 6.70 -6.15
C LEU A 425 -15.00 7.65 -6.29
N TRP A 426 -15.44 7.89 -7.53
CA TRP A 426 -16.62 8.69 -7.80
C TRP A 426 -17.87 8.06 -7.17
N LYS A 427 -18.19 6.80 -7.47
CA LYS A 427 -19.37 6.11 -6.92
C LYS A 427 -19.32 5.95 -5.41
N ARG A 428 -18.13 5.86 -4.80
CA ARG A 428 -18.02 5.69 -3.35
C ARG A 428 -18.14 7.02 -2.60
N PHE A 429 -17.43 8.06 -3.06
CA PHE A 429 -17.25 9.30 -2.30
C PHE A 429 -18.01 10.48 -2.88
N GLN A 430 -18.27 10.50 -4.18
CA GLN A 430 -18.86 11.63 -4.91
C GLN A 430 -20.18 11.27 -5.63
N ASP A 431 -20.81 10.15 -5.27
CA ASP A 431 -22.07 9.70 -5.89
C ASP A 431 -23.15 10.79 -5.87
N GLY A 432 -23.80 10.99 -7.01
CA GLY A 432 -24.75 12.09 -7.23
C GLY A 432 -24.13 13.47 -7.55
N LYS A 433 -22.80 13.60 -7.61
CA LYS A 433 -22.09 14.81 -8.07
C LYS A 433 -21.45 14.57 -9.45
N PRO A 434 -21.16 15.63 -10.25
CA PRO A 434 -20.33 15.50 -11.43
C PRO A 434 -18.98 14.85 -11.11
N TYR A 435 -18.43 14.09 -12.06
CA TYR A 435 -17.13 13.46 -11.89
C TYR A 435 -16.04 14.53 -11.75
N ASN A 436 -15.33 14.54 -10.61
CA ASN A 436 -14.19 15.41 -10.39
C ASN A 436 -13.05 14.64 -9.69
N PRO A 437 -11.91 14.37 -10.34
CA PRO A 437 -10.79 13.70 -9.69
C PRO A 437 -10.21 14.55 -8.57
N TYR A 438 -9.62 13.90 -7.57
CA TYR A 438 -8.87 14.57 -6.53
C TYR A 438 -7.50 15.00 -7.07
N LEU A 439 -7.16 16.28 -6.97
CA LEU A 439 -5.81 16.76 -7.22
C LEU A 439 -4.94 16.52 -5.99
N LEU A 440 -3.90 15.71 -6.15
CA LEU A 440 -2.96 15.37 -5.09
C LEU A 440 -1.59 15.97 -5.41
N THR A 441 -0.98 16.63 -4.42
CA THR A 441 0.46 16.87 -4.42
C THR A 441 1.16 15.57 -4.03
N GLU A 442 2.08 15.11 -4.86
CA GLU A 442 2.70 13.79 -4.72
C GLU A 442 3.71 13.72 -3.57
N ALA A 443 3.90 12.52 -3.04
CA ALA A 443 4.98 12.22 -2.10
C ALA A 443 6.34 12.52 -2.74
N GLY A 444 7.30 12.94 -1.93
CA GLY A 444 8.59 13.48 -2.34
C GLY A 444 8.56 14.99 -2.59
N SER A 445 7.39 15.61 -2.79
CA SER A 445 7.31 17.07 -2.97
C SER A 445 7.89 17.82 -1.77
N VAL A 446 8.67 18.86 -2.05
CA VAL A 446 9.46 19.62 -1.08
C VAL A 446 9.00 21.07 -1.03
N PHE A 447 8.83 21.59 0.19
CA PHE A 447 8.42 22.96 0.44
C PHE A 447 9.38 23.60 1.44
N VAL A 448 9.94 24.75 1.08
CA VAL A 448 10.93 25.45 1.90
C VAL A 448 10.24 26.61 2.59
N LEU A 449 10.06 26.47 3.90
CA LEU A 449 9.30 27.39 4.73
C LEU A 449 10.22 28.23 5.62
N LYS A 450 9.88 29.50 5.76
CA LYS A 450 10.51 30.46 6.69
C LYS A 450 9.47 30.88 7.73
N ALA A 451 9.89 31.14 8.95
CA ALA A 451 9.02 31.83 9.91
C ALA A 451 8.73 33.25 9.40
N LYS A 452 7.51 33.73 9.60
CA LYS A 452 7.26 35.18 9.53
C LYS A 452 7.94 35.85 10.73
N THR A 453 8.34 37.10 10.57
CA THR A 453 9.05 37.86 11.60
C THR A 453 8.34 37.80 12.95
N GLY A 454 9.02 37.31 13.99
CA GLY A 454 8.47 37.21 15.34
C GLY A 454 7.49 36.03 15.56
N LYS A 455 7.39 35.11 14.59
CA LYS A 455 6.52 33.92 14.63
C LYS A 455 7.30 32.61 14.67
N GLU A 456 8.58 32.65 15.01
CA GLU A 456 9.48 31.49 14.99
C GLU A 456 9.01 30.37 15.92
N ALA A 457 8.63 30.72 17.15
CA ALA A 457 8.10 29.74 18.12
C ALA A 457 6.75 29.17 17.70
N ASP A 458 5.88 29.99 17.09
CA ASP A 458 4.57 29.56 16.62
C ASP A 458 4.72 28.62 15.41
N GLY A 459 5.60 28.97 14.46
CA GLY A 459 5.96 28.14 13.31
C GLY A 459 6.54 26.79 13.73
N LYS A 460 7.45 26.77 14.72
CA LYS A 460 7.98 25.50 15.27
C LYS A 460 6.86 24.60 15.81
N ARG A 461 5.90 25.17 16.56
CA ARG A 461 4.76 24.39 17.09
C ARG A 461 3.89 23.80 15.97
N MET A 462 3.70 24.52 14.86
CA MET A 462 2.99 23.99 13.69
C MET A 462 3.74 22.83 13.05
N ILE A 463 5.05 22.94 12.87
CA ILE A 463 5.90 21.87 12.35
C ILE A 463 5.85 20.62 13.24
N GLU A 464 5.99 20.78 14.56
CA GLU A 464 5.90 19.69 15.54
C GLU A 464 4.52 19.01 15.51
N LYS A 465 3.45 19.80 15.33
CA LYS A 465 2.10 19.28 15.19
C LYS A 465 1.95 18.45 13.91
N TRP A 466 2.42 18.96 12.77
CA TRP A 466 2.31 18.24 11.49
C TRP A 466 3.16 16.96 11.45
N LEU A 467 4.32 16.94 12.11
CA LEU A 467 5.13 15.72 12.25
C LEU A 467 4.37 14.62 12.99
N LYS A 468 3.55 14.97 13.99
CA LYS A 468 2.74 14.01 14.76
C LYS A 468 1.45 13.63 14.03
N GLU A 469 0.68 14.63 13.62
CA GLU A 469 -0.70 14.45 13.18
C GLU A 469 -0.86 14.35 11.65
N GLY A 470 0.17 14.72 10.89
CA GLY A 470 0.08 14.93 9.44
C GLY A 470 -0.50 16.31 9.09
N LEU A 471 -0.44 16.67 7.82
CA LEU A 471 -1.03 17.90 7.31
C LEU A 471 -2.55 17.81 7.34
N PRO A 472 -3.27 18.75 7.98
CA PRO A 472 -4.72 18.73 7.98
C PRO A 472 -5.26 19.01 6.58
N LEU A 473 -6.53 18.62 6.33
CA LEU A 473 -7.18 19.03 5.11
C LEU A 473 -7.40 20.55 5.09
N PRO A 474 -7.17 21.20 3.94
CA PRO A 474 -7.53 22.60 3.73
C PRO A 474 -9.02 22.85 3.94
N ALA A 475 -9.40 24.05 4.39
CA ALA A 475 -10.77 24.47 4.62
C ALA A 475 -11.63 24.35 3.35
N TRP A 476 -11.07 24.65 2.18
CA TRP A 476 -11.76 24.48 0.90
C TRP A 476 -12.14 23.01 0.65
N ALA A 477 -11.23 22.07 0.94
CA ALA A 477 -11.43 20.64 0.75
C ALA A 477 -12.47 20.10 1.73
N ILE A 478 -12.41 20.52 3.01
CA ILE A 478 -13.40 20.17 4.03
C ILE A 478 -14.80 20.58 3.59
N LYS A 479 -14.95 21.79 3.03
CA LYS A 479 -16.22 22.30 2.52
C LYS A 479 -16.68 21.55 1.26
N LYS A 480 -15.81 21.39 0.26
CA LYS A 480 -16.12 20.78 -1.04
C LYS A 480 -16.54 19.31 -0.92
N TYR A 481 -15.84 18.56 -0.07
CA TYR A 481 -16.08 17.14 0.14
C TYR A 481 -17.12 16.84 1.22
N ALA A 482 -17.67 17.84 1.92
CA ALA A 482 -18.76 17.63 2.87
C ALA A 482 -19.96 16.91 2.20
N ARG A 483 -20.51 15.92 2.90
CA ARG A 483 -21.59 15.05 2.42
C ARG A 483 -22.27 14.34 3.59
N ASN A 484 -23.55 14.00 3.43
CA ASN A 484 -24.33 13.18 4.38
C ASN A 484 -24.31 13.73 5.82
N GLY A 485 -24.34 15.06 5.98
CA GLY A 485 -24.27 15.72 7.29
C GLY A 485 -22.90 15.64 7.98
N GLN A 486 -21.88 15.08 7.33
CA GLN A 486 -20.51 14.99 7.81
C GLN A 486 -19.60 15.98 7.06
N LYS A 487 -18.57 16.46 7.75
CA LYS A 487 -17.54 17.32 7.16
C LYS A 487 -16.70 16.55 6.13
N GLY A 488 -16.01 17.26 5.23
CA GLY A 488 -15.19 16.64 4.17
C GLY A 488 -13.94 15.90 4.67
N ASP A 489 -13.49 16.19 5.89
CA ASP A 489 -12.42 15.47 6.59
C ASP A 489 -12.87 14.16 7.24
N HIS A 490 -14.13 13.77 7.08
CA HIS A 490 -14.58 12.45 7.47
C HIS A 490 -14.19 11.40 6.43
N TRP A 491 -13.70 10.24 6.87
CA TRP A 491 -13.20 9.17 5.99
C TRP A 491 -14.25 8.63 4.99
N THR A 492 -15.55 8.76 5.29
CA THR A 492 -16.62 8.38 4.35
C THR A 492 -16.77 9.34 3.18
N ASN A 493 -16.20 10.54 3.31
CA ASN A 493 -16.37 11.66 2.39
C ASN A 493 -15.09 11.93 1.59
N CYS A 494 -13.92 11.82 2.23
CA CYS A 494 -12.63 11.93 1.58
C CYS A 494 -11.70 10.78 2.01
N PRO A 495 -11.13 10.00 1.07
CA PRO A 495 -10.17 8.96 1.42
C PRO A 495 -8.77 9.53 1.73
N TYR A 496 -8.46 10.76 1.30
CA TYR A 496 -7.14 11.40 1.38
C TYR A 496 -7.01 12.28 2.62
N ILE A 497 -7.24 11.69 3.79
CA ILE A 497 -7.17 12.37 5.09
C ILE A 497 -6.00 11.84 5.95
N PRO A 498 -5.53 12.61 6.94
CA PRO A 498 -4.42 12.20 7.81
C PRO A 498 -4.64 10.88 8.53
N GLU A 499 -5.87 10.61 8.97
CA GLU A 499 -6.27 9.37 9.64
C GLU A 499 -6.01 8.13 8.77
N ASN A 500 -6.08 8.30 7.45
CA ASN A 500 -5.80 7.26 6.46
C ASN A 500 -4.32 7.22 6.03
N GLY A 501 -3.47 8.05 6.64
CA GLY A 501 -2.03 8.11 6.41
C GLY A 501 -1.57 9.12 5.36
N TYR A 502 -2.48 9.92 4.79
CA TYR A 502 -2.13 10.96 3.82
C TYR A 502 -1.60 12.23 4.50
N GLY A 503 -0.83 13.04 3.76
CA GLY A 503 -0.21 14.25 4.32
C GLY A 503 0.85 13.98 5.40
N GLU A 504 1.47 12.81 5.42
CA GLU A 504 2.66 12.56 6.26
C GLU A 504 3.83 13.40 5.75
N ILE A 505 4.63 13.96 6.66
CA ILE A 505 5.78 14.80 6.33
C ILE A 505 7.03 14.33 7.04
N ALA A 506 8.18 14.65 6.43
CA ALA A 506 9.46 14.70 7.08
C ALA A 506 10.04 16.12 6.97
N VAL A 507 10.86 16.52 7.93
CA VAL A 507 11.39 17.90 7.99
C VAL A 507 12.89 17.87 8.22
N ASN A 508 13.63 18.67 7.46
CA ASN A 508 15.08 18.84 7.60
C ASN A 508 15.82 17.49 7.66
N LEU A 509 15.51 16.61 6.69
CA LEU A 509 16.23 15.37 6.46
C LEU A 509 17.74 15.62 6.31
N PRO A 510 18.62 14.70 6.76
CA PRO A 510 20.07 14.88 6.69
C PRO A 510 20.61 15.16 5.28
N VAL A 511 19.91 14.71 4.24
CA VAL A 511 20.28 15.00 2.84
C VAL A 511 20.21 16.49 2.50
N HIS A 512 19.41 17.27 3.23
CA HIS A 512 19.31 18.72 3.05
C HIS A 512 20.50 19.48 3.65
N ASP A 513 21.46 18.82 4.31
CA ASP A 513 22.63 19.48 4.90
C ASP A 513 23.58 20.09 3.83
N GLY A 514 23.27 19.94 2.53
CA GLY A 514 24.02 20.52 1.41
C GLY A 514 25.29 19.76 1.03
N LYS A 515 25.54 18.62 1.67
CA LYS A 515 26.68 17.76 1.39
C LYS A 515 26.40 16.89 0.17
N LEU A 516 27.43 16.72 -0.67
CA LEU A 516 27.42 15.71 -1.73
C LEU A 516 27.38 14.31 -1.13
N ILE A 517 26.58 13.45 -1.74
CA ILE A 517 26.44 12.04 -1.35
C ILE A 517 26.97 11.18 -2.49
N ASP A 518 28.00 10.40 -2.19
CA ASP A 518 28.55 9.42 -3.11
C ASP A 518 27.71 8.14 -3.05
N LEU A 519 27.01 7.81 -4.13
CA LEU A 519 26.36 6.51 -4.25
C LEU A 519 27.41 5.49 -4.68
N ALA A 520 27.64 4.47 -3.85
CA ALA A 520 28.52 3.37 -4.21
C ALA A 520 27.93 2.60 -5.40
N LYS A 521 28.74 2.36 -6.45
CA LYS A 521 28.38 1.37 -7.48
C LYS A 521 28.36 -0.01 -6.82
N LYS A 522 27.20 -0.65 -6.72
CA LYS A 522 27.18 -2.12 -6.62
C LYS A 522 27.50 -2.68 -8.00
N GLY A 523 28.53 -3.52 -8.08
CA GLY A 523 28.73 -4.40 -9.22
C GLY A 523 27.46 -5.22 -9.40
N GLY A 524 26.92 -5.25 -10.62
CA GLY A 524 25.72 -6.01 -10.94
C GLY A 524 25.89 -7.46 -10.46
N ALA A 525 25.03 -7.88 -9.53
CA ALA A 525 24.80 -9.29 -9.32
C ALA A 525 23.95 -9.76 -10.52
N SER A 526 24.61 -10.51 -11.40
CA SER A 526 24.03 -11.32 -12.48
C SER A 526 23.03 -12.33 -11.98
#